data_AF-A0A1J4L6J7-F1
#
_entry.id   AF-A0A1J4L6J7-F1
#
_cell.length_a   1.000
_cell.length_b   1.000
_cell.length_c   1.000
_cell.angle_alpha   90.00
_cell.angle_beta   90.00
_cell.angle_gamma   90.00
#
_symmetry.space_group_name_H-M   'P 1'
#
loop_
_entity.id
_entity.type
_entity.pdbx_description
1 polymer ?
#
loop_
_entity_poly.entity_id
_entity_poly.type
_entity_poly.pdbx_seq_one_letter_code
_entity_poly.pdbx_strand_id
1 'polypeptide(L)'
;MKQNIPLISKKVDISEEKLLKMTRNAYDRSGADNYCEAKTLHLLSRAISHSKKPELATLQPNIRVKAESDAWKQAFILAISFLKKYQMELALRTVIVEVPKSFSISTKKFSSPDSVTRVFNDIMKTKNNILDKTFEDKLNDFIEEMEMEDFWQKNPITVTVRQPGSKIENSTLTGNA
;
A
#
# COMPACT_ATOMS: atom_id res chain seq x y z
N MET A 1 26.47 -53.85 5.97
CA MET A 1 25.16 -54.26 5.42
C MET A 1 24.53 -53.06 4.73
N LYS A 2 24.40 -53.07 3.40
CA LYS A 2 23.73 -52.00 2.63
C LYS A 2 22.25 -52.36 2.50
N GLN A 3 21.37 -51.59 3.14
CA GLN A 3 19.93 -51.75 2.96
C GLN A 3 19.54 -51.13 1.61
N ASN A 4 19.14 -51.99 0.67
CA ASN A 4 18.49 -51.59 -0.58
C ASN A 4 17.09 -51.10 -0.24
N ILE A 5 16.87 -49.79 -0.33
CA ILE A 5 15.52 -49.21 -0.27
C ILE A 5 14.94 -49.29 -1.69
N PRO A 6 13.87 -50.06 -1.92
CA PRO A 6 13.27 -50.13 -3.24
C PRO A 6 12.53 -48.81 -3.53
N LEU A 7 13.06 -48.02 -4.47
CA LEU A 7 12.36 -46.91 -5.11
C LEU A 7 11.25 -47.47 -6.01
N ILE A 8 10.13 -47.86 -5.40
CA ILE A 8 8.90 -48.16 -6.13
C ILE A 8 8.31 -46.81 -6.55
N SER A 9 8.77 -46.26 -7.68
CA SER A 9 8.04 -45.18 -8.33
C SER A 9 6.77 -45.79 -8.91
N LYS A 10 5.66 -45.72 -8.18
CA LYS A 10 4.34 -45.95 -8.75
C LYS A 10 4.19 -44.99 -9.93
N LYS A 11 4.19 -45.49 -11.17
CA LYS A 11 3.75 -44.72 -12.33
C LYS A 11 2.28 -44.41 -12.09
N VAL A 12 2.00 -43.16 -11.72
CA VAL A 12 0.64 -42.65 -11.64
C VAL A 12 0.31 -42.18 -13.04
N ASP A 13 -0.63 -42.84 -13.71
CA ASP A 13 -1.19 -42.36 -14.98
C ASP A 13 -2.06 -41.12 -14.67
N ILE A 14 -1.42 -39.96 -14.73
CA ILE A 14 -2.08 -38.65 -14.60
C ILE A 14 -2.38 -38.19 -16.02
N SER A 15 -3.63 -37.80 -16.29
CA SER A 15 -3.99 -37.21 -17.58
C SER A 15 -3.21 -35.92 -17.81
N GLU A 16 -2.84 -35.65 -19.06
CA GLU A 16 -2.07 -34.47 -19.46
C GLU A 16 -2.71 -33.17 -18.96
N GLU A 17 -4.04 -33.06 -19.06
CA GLU A 17 -4.81 -31.91 -18.58
C GLU A 17 -4.67 -31.71 -17.06
N LYS A 18 -4.69 -32.81 -16.30
CA LYS A 18 -4.52 -32.76 -14.84
C LYS A 18 -3.08 -32.39 -14.47
N LEU A 19 -2.09 -32.87 -15.23
CA LEU A 19 -0.69 -32.48 -15.05
C LEU A 19 -0.48 -30.99 -15.33
N LEU A 20 -1.02 -30.47 -16.44
CA LEU A 20 -0.97 -29.05 -16.78
C LEU A 20 -1.59 -28.17 -15.69
N LYS A 21 -2.76 -28.57 -15.17
CA LYS A 21 -3.42 -27.85 -14.08
C LYS A 21 -2.60 -27.87 -12.77
N MET A 22 -1.99 -29.01 -12.44
CA MET A 22 -1.11 -29.11 -11.27
C MET A 22 0.14 -28.25 -11.42
N THR A 23 0.77 -28.25 -12.60
CA THR A 23 1.93 -27.42 -12.92
C THR A 23 1.58 -25.94 -12.84
N ARG A 24 0.45 -25.51 -13.44
CA ARG A 24 0.00 -24.12 -13.37
C ARG A 24 -0.29 -23.68 -11.95
N ASN A 25 -0.99 -24.50 -11.17
CA ASN A 25 -1.23 -24.21 -9.75
C ASN A 25 0.07 -24.12 -8.95
N ALA A 26 1.06 -24.97 -9.22
CA ALA A 26 2.36 -24.90 -8.56
C ALA A 26 3.12 -23.62 -8.95
N TYR A 27 3.07 -23.26 -10.24
CA TYR A 27 3.64 -22.03 -10.79
C TYR A 27 3.02 -20.78 -10.12
N ASP A 28 1.69 -20.69 -10.10
CA ASP A 28 0.95 -19.56 -9.52
C ASP A 28 1.21 -19.44 -8.01
N ARG A 29 1.20 -20.58 -7.29
CA ARG A 29 1.52 -20.61 -5.85
C ARG A 29 2.95 -20.20 -5.53
N SER A 30 3.88 -20.48 -6.44
CA SER A 30 5.28 -20.07 -6.28
C SER A 30 5.48 -18.57 -6.52
N GLY A 31 4.49 -17.86 -7.06
CA GLY A 31 4.60 -16.43 -7.38
C GLY A 31 5.63 -16.17 -8.49
N ALA A 32 5.77 -17.10 -9.44
CA ALA A 32 6.80 -17.06 -10.47
C ALA A 32 6.70 -15.80 -11.36
N ASP A 33 5.49 -15.36 -11.70
CA ASP A 33 5.27 -14.12 -12.45
C ASP A 33 5.81 -12.91 -11.68
N ASN A 34 5.42 -12.75 -10.41
CA ASN A 34 5.88 -11.66 -9.55
C ASN A 34 7.41 -11.64 -9.44
N TYR A 35 8.03 -12.83 -9.33
CA TYR A 35 9.49 -12.93 -9.29
C TYR A 35 10.13 -12.51 -10.62
N CYS A 36 9.61 -12.97 -11.75
CA CYS A 36 10.08 -12.61 -13.09
C CYS A 36 9.95 -11.10 -13.34
N GLU A 37 8.82 -10.50 -12.99
CA GLU A 37 8.60 -9.05 -13.09
C GLU A 37 9.59 -8.28 -12.21
N ALA A 38 9.70 -8.63 -10.93
CA ALA A 38 10.62 -7.96 -10.00
C ALA A 38 12.08 -8.07 -10.47
N LYS A 39 12.47 -9.23 -11.00
CA LYS A 39 13.82 -9.45 -11.54
C LYS A 39 14.06 -8.63 -12.80
N THR A 40 13.09 -8.57 -13.70
CA THR A 40 13.17 -7.78 -14.94
C THR A 40 13.32 -6.31 -14.60
N LEU A 41 12.48 -5.80 -13.69
CA LEU A 41 12.55 -4.42 -13.22
C LEU A 41 13.88 -4.11 -12.55
N HIS A 42 14.39 -5.02 -11.70
CA HIS A 42 15.69 -4.87 -11.06
C HIS A 42 16.85 -4.75 -12.07
N LEU A 43 16.86 -5.60 -13.09
CA LEU A 43 17.89 -5.56 -14.13
C LEU A 43 17.78 -4.28 -14.96
N LEU A 44 16.55 -3.87 -15.28
CA LEU A 44 16.25 -2.66 -16.03
C LEU A 44 16.72 -1.42 -15.27
N SER A 45 16.32 -1.26 -14.00
CA SER A 45 16.72 -0.13 -13.16
C SER A 45 18.23 -0.06 -13.00
N ARG A 46 18.90 -1.19 -12.83
CA ARG A 46 20.38 -1.27 -12.77
C ARG A 46 21.05 -0.88 -14.08
N ALA A 47 20.48 -1.25 -15.23
CA ALA A 47 21.04 -0.90 -16.54
C ALA A 47 20.84 0.58 -16.88
N ILE A 48 19.71 1.16 -16.44
CA ILE A 48 19.38 2.55 -16.73
C ILE A 48 20.04 3.49 -15.72
N SER A 49 20.02 3.16 -14.44
CA SER A 49 20.58 4.02 -13.38
C SER A 49 22.03 4.35 -13.71
N HIS A 50 22.31 5.66 -13.85
CA HIS A 50 23.62 6.21 -14.24
C HIS A 50 24.04 6.01 -15.71
N SER A 51 23.15 5.52 -16.58
CA SER A 51 23.39 5.49 -18.02
C SER A 51 23.48 6.91 -18.58
N LYS A 52 24.54 7.20 -19.33
CA LYS A 52 24.73 8.48 -20.04
C LYS A 52 24.06 8.51 -21.42
N LYS A 53 23.35 7.44 -21.79
CA LYS A 53 22.69 7.36 -23.10
C LYS A 53 21.46 8.29 -23.12
N PRO A 54 21.36 9.22 -24.08
CA PRO A 54 20.25 10.17 -24.14
C PRO A 54 18.90 9.48 -24.35
N GLU A 55 18.89 8.35 -25.07
CA GLU A 55 17.70 7.51 -25.29
C GLU A 55 17.06 6.99 -23.99
N LEU A 56 17.87 6.82 -22.94
CA LEU A 56 17.44 6.28 -21.66
C LEU A 56 17.25 7.39 -20.60
N ALA A 57 17.34 8.66 -20.99
CA ALA A 57 17.22 9.79 -20.07
C ALA A 57 15.82 9.87 -19.42
N THR A 58 14.77 9.54 -20.19
CA THR A 58 13.37 9.54 -19.72
C THR A 58 13.07 8.40 -18.76
N LEU A 59 13.84 7.30 -18.84
CA LEU A 59 13.66 6.13 -17.99
C LEU A 59 14.50 6.21 -16.70
N GLN A 60 15.28 7.27 -16.50
CA GLN A 60 16.06 7.45 -15.27
C GLN A 60 15.13 7.49 -14.06
N PRO A 61 15.45 6.75 -12.98
CA PRO A 61 14.68 6.80 -11.76
C PRO A 61 14.73 8.22 -11.17
N ASN A 62 13.56 8.82 -10.97
CA ASN A 62 13.42 10.15 -10.37
C ASN A 62 12.61 10.05 -9.08
N ILE A 63 13.21 9.45 -8.05
CA ILE A 63 12.60 9.40 -6.73
C ILE A 63 12.73 10.78 -6.10
N ARG A 64 11.60 11.49 -6.01
CA ARG A 64 11.51 12.79 -5.32
C ARG A 64 11.56 12.58 -3.80
N VAL A 65 12.77 12.46 -3.29
CA VAL A 65 13.03 12.36 -1.85
C VAL A 65 12.76 13.72 -1.20
N LYS A 66 11.74 13.80 -0.35
CA LYS A 66 11.47 14.98 0.47
C LYS A 66 12.36 14.94 1.72
N ALA A 67 13.62 15.33 1.57
CA ALA A 67 14.61 15.27 2.64
C ALA A 67 14.25 16.13 3.87
N GLU A 68 13.40 17.15 3.73
CA GLU A 68 12.96 17.98 4.85
C GLU A 68 11.77 17.39 5.62
N SER A 69 11.04 16.42 5.04
CA SER A 69 9.86 15.85 5.67
C SER A 69 10.23 14.60 6.48
N ASP A 70 10.21 14.74 7.80
CA ASP A 70 10.46 13.60 8.69
C ASP A 70 9.38 12.52 8.58
N ALA A 71 8.12 12.92 8.38
CA ALA A 71 7.03 11.97 8.13
C ALA A 71 7.29 11.12 6.88
N TRP A 72 7.74 11.75 5.78
CA TRP A 72 8.09 11.03 4.56
C TRP A 72 9.25 10.06 4.79
N LYS A 73 10.31 10.49 5.50
CA LYS A 73 11.43 9.61 5.86
C LYS A 73 10.95 8.40 6.67
N GLN A 74 10.11 8.62 7.68
CA GLN A 74 9.61 7.52 8.51
C GLN A 74 8.76 6.54 7.70
N ALA A 75 7.87 7.04 6.83
CA ALA A 75 7.07 6.20 5.93
C ALA A 75 7.94 5.38 4.97
N PHE A 76 8.98 6.01 4.41
CA PHE A 76 9.93 5.34 3.52
C PHE A 76 10.72 4.25 4.26
N ILE A 77 11.25 4.54 5.45
CA ILE A 77 11.96 3.56 6.27
C ILE A 77 11.03 2.41 6.69
N LEU A 78 9.76 2.69 6.99
CA LEU A 78 8.76 1.66 7.30
C LEU A 78 8.55 0.71 6.11
N ALA A 79 8.44 1.23 4.89
CA ALA A 79 8.34 0.43 3.67
C ALA A 79 9.59 -0.43 3.44
N ILE A 80 10.79 0.12 3.61
CA ILE A 80 12.04 -0.65 3.51
C ILE A 80 12.10 -1.76 4.56
N SER A 81 11.70 -1.44 5.80
CA SER A 81 11.69 -2.40 6.91
C SER A 81 10.68 -3.54 6.65
N PHE A 82 9.56 -3.24 5.99
CA PHE A 82 8.62 -4.24 5.50
C PHE A 82 9.25 -5.16 4.46
N LEU A 83 9.88 -4.60 3.41
CA LEU A 83 10.56 -5.40 2.38
C LEU A 83 11.60 -6.33 2.99
N LYS A 84 12.35 -5.84 3.98
CA LYS A 84 13.35 -6.62 4.72
C LYS A 84 12.70 -7.74 5.54
N LYS A 85 11.59 -7.48 6.22
CA LYS A 85 10.86 -8.48 7.03
C LYS A 85 10.41 -9.67 6.18
N TYR A 86 9.88 -9.41 5.00
CA TYR A 86 9.35 -10.44 4.09
C TYR A 86 10.39 -10.99 3.10
N GLN A 87 11.69 -10.72 3.32
CA GLN A 87 12.79 -11.22 2.48
C GLN A 87 12.62 -10.88 0.99
N MET A 88 12.06 -9.71 0.70
CA MET A 88 11.86 -9.22 -0.67
C MET A 88 13.15 -8.61 -1.22
N GLU A 89 14.19 -9.44 -1.34
CA GLU A 89 15.57 -9.04 -1.65
C GLU A 89 15.69 -8.29 -2.99
N LEU A 90 14.95 -8.72 -4.02
CA LEU A 90 14.98 -8.06 -5.33
C LEU A 90 14.43 -6.63 -5.28
N ALA A 91 13.30 -6.44 -4.58
CA ALA A 91 12.72 -5.13 -4.38
C ALA A 91 13.65 -4.24 -3.56
N LEU A 92 14.24 -4.76 -2.48
CA LEU A 92 15.19 -4.03 -1.65
C LEU A 92 16.41 -3.55 -2.45
N ARG A 93 17.00 -4.44 -3.25
CA ARG A 93 18.14 -4.10 -4.12
C ARG A 93 17.77 -3.05 -5.17
N THR A 94 16.57 -3.14 -5.73
CA THR A 94 16.06 -2.16 -6.71
C THR A 94 15.93 -0.78 -6.08
N VAL A 95 15.32 -0.69 -4.89
CA VAL A 95 15.19 0.58 -4.17
C VAL A 95 16.55 1.19 -3.86
N ILE A 96 17.54 0.38 -3.46
CA ILE A 96 18.91 0.87 -3.19
C ILE A 96 19.56 1.49 -4.44
N VAL A 97 19.27 0.95 -5.64
CA VAL A 97 19.84 1.44 -6.91
C VAL A 97 19.15 2.72 -7.39
N GLU A 98 17.87 2.90 -7.07
CA GLU A 98 17.06 4.04 -7.52
C GLU A 98 17.10 5.23 -6.55
N VAL A 99 17.35 4.98 -5.26
CA VAL A 99 17.41 6.05 -4.25
C VAL A 99 18.71 6.84 -4.37
N PRO A 100 18.66 8.18 -4.36
CA PRO A 100 19.86 9.01 -4.34
C PRO A 100 20.78 8.68 -3.16
N LYS A 101 22.09 8.58 -3.40
CA LYS A 101 23.11 8.28 -2.36
C LYS A 101 23.14 9.28 -1.21
N SER A 102 22.61 10.50 -1.42
CA SER A 102 22.47 11.53 -0.38
C SER A 102 21.43 11.17 0.70
N PHE A 103 20.56 10.20 0.43
CA PHE A 103 19.54 9.76 1.38
C PHE A 103 20.04 8.58 2.23
N SER A 104 20.29 8.85 3.51
CA SER A 104 20.70 7.82 4.46
C SER A 104 19.50 6.98 4.92
N ILE A 105 19.49 5.70 4.54
CA ILE A 105 18.47 4.74 4.97
C ILE A 105 18.96 4.05 6.25
N SER A 106 18.44 4.48 7.41
CA SER A 106 18.69 3.81 8.69
C SER A 106 17.44 3.08 9.16
N THR A 107 17.45 1.75 9.10
CA THR A 107 16.34 0.91 9.59
C THR A 107 16.39 0.67 11.11
N LYS A 108 17.29 1.34 11.85
CA LYS A 108 17.47 1.09 13.29
C LYS A 108 16.18 1.24 14.10
N LYS A 109 15.32 2.20 13.72
CA LYS A 109 14.03 2.47 14.37
C LYS A 109 13.01 1.33 14.25
N PHE A 110 13.13 0.48 13.24
CA PHE A 110 12.21 -0.63 12.97
C PHE A 110 12.94 -1.97 12.92
N SER A 111 13.98 -2.12 13.75
CA SER A 111 14.83 -3.32 13.76
C SER A 111 14.09 -4.59 14.18
N SER A 112 13.01 -4.46 14.96
CA SER A 112 12.16 -5.59 15.33
C SER A 112 11.08 -5.84 14.26
N PRO A 113 10.96 -7.09 13.75
CA PRO A 113 9.89 -7.48 12.83
C PRO A 113 8.49 -7.22 13.39
N ASP A 114 8.30 -7.31 14.70
CA ASP A 114 6.99 -7.14 15.34
C ASP A 114 6.56 -5.68 15.38
N SER A 115 7.53 -4.76 15.54
CA SER A 115 7.29 -3.32 15.49
C SER A 115 6.72 -2.88 14.15
N VAL A 116 7.23 -3.43 13.03
CA VAL A 116 6.73 -3.13 11.68
C VAL A 116 5.26 -3.56 11.54
N THR A 117 4.95 -4.80 11.89
CA THR A 117 3.57 -5.32 11.76
C THR A 117 2.59 -4.59 12.65
N ARG A 118 2.99 -4.23 13.88
CA ARG A 118 2.14 -3.43 14.77
C ARG A 118 1.78 -2.08 14.14
N VAL A 119 2.77 -1.35 13.62
CA VAL A 119 2.53 -0.04 12.98
C VAL A 119 1.63 -0.17 11.76
N PHE A 120 1.84 -1.18 10.91
CA PHE A 120 0.94 -1.43 9.78
C PHE A 120 -0.50 -1.76 10.22
N ASN A 121 -0.66 -2.57 11.27
CA ASN A 121 -1.97 -2.89 11.81
C ASN A 121 -2.67 -1.64 12.38
N ASP A 122 -1.94 -0.78 13.06
CA ASP A 122 -2.47 0.47 13.61
C ASP A 122 -2.89 1.44 12.48
N ILE A 123 -2.09 1.53 11.41
CA ILE A 123 -2.46 2.29 10.20
C ILE A 123 -3.74 1.72 9.57
N MET A 124 -3.83 0.40 9.41
CA MET A 124 -5.00 -0.23 8.80
C MET A 124 -6.26 -0.08 9.65
N LYS A 125 -6.14 -0.21 10.98
CA LYS A 125 -7.24 0.08 11.91
C LYS A 125 -7.70 1.53 11.79
N THR A 126 -6.75 2.47 11.77
CA THR A 126 -7.05 3.90 11.63
C THR A 126 -7.78 4.17 10.30
N LYS A 127 -7.28 3.60 9.20
CA LYS A 127 -7.92 3.70 7.88
C LYS A 127 -9.36 3.19 7.91
N ASN A 128 -9.59 2.00 8.47
CA ASN A 128 -10.94 1.42 8.53
C ASN A 128 -11.86 2.27 9.40
N ASN A 129 -11.39 2.72 10.56
CA ASN A 129 -12.15 3.63 11.43
C ASN A 129 -12.52 4.95 10.72
N ILE A 130 -11.69 5.47 9.81
CA ILE A 130 -12.01 6.68 9.03
C ILE A 130 -13.02 6.40 7.90
N LEU A 131 -12.96 5.21 7.30
CA LEU A 131 -13.87 4.78 6.23
C LEU A 131 -15.26 4.46 6.76
N ASP A 132 -15.33 3.91 7.98
CA ASP A 132 -16.58 3.53 8.64
C ASP A 132 -17.31 4.74 9.24
N LYS A 133 -16.65 5.91 9.32
CA LYS A 133 -17.28 7.17 9.76
C LYS A 133 -18.05 7.84 8.63
N THR A 134 -19.34 8.04 8.85
CA THR A 134 -20.21 8.85 7.99
C THR A 134 -19.87 10.34 8.10
N PHE A 135 -20.45 11.17 7.23
CA PHE A 135 -20.31 12.62 7.34
C PHE A 135 -20.88 13.15 8.66
N GLU A 136 -21.99 12.56 9.13
CA GLU A 136 -22.63 12.91 10.40
C GLU A 136 -21.71 12.61 11.58
N ASP A 137 -21.02 11.47 11.58
CA ASP A 137 -20.05 11.12 12.62
C ASP A 137 -18.88 12.13 12.67
N LYS A 138 -18.38 12.54 11.49
CA LYS A 138 -17.29 13.53 11.40
C LYS A 138 -17.75 14.93 11.81
N LEU A 139 -19.00 15.27 11.56
CA LEU A 139 -19.58 16.54 11.99
C LEU A 139 -19.75 16.55 13.51
N ASN A 140 -20.24 15.46 14.10
CA ASN A 140 -20.37 15.33 15.55
C ASN A 140 -19.00 15.38 16.25
N ASP A 141 -17.99 14.67 15.73
CA ASP A 141 -16.62 14.74 16.25
C ASP A 141 -16.08 16.20 16.24
N PHE A 142 -16.38 16.97 15.19
CA PHE A 142 -15.95 18.37 15.08
C PHE A 142 -16.69 19.30 16.04
N ILE A 143 -17.98 19.04 16.28
CA ILE A 143 -18.79 19.80 17.23
C ILE A 143 -18.27 19.59 18.65
N GLU A 144 -17.96 18.33 19.01
CA GLU A 144 -17.35 17.94 20.29
C GLU A 144 -15.94 18.52 20.46
N GLU A 145 -15.11 18.49 19.43
CA GLU A 145 -13.74 19.04 19.49
C GLU A 145 -13.72 20.58 19.60
N MET A 146 -14.76 21.25 19.11
CA MET A 146 -14.88 22.71 19.19
C MET A 146 -15.67 23.22 20.39
N GLU A 147 -16.16 22.33 21.27
CA GLU A 147 -17.05 22.66 22.40
C GLU A 147 -18.26 23.51 21.97
N MET A 148 -18.79 23.23 20.77
CA MET A 148 -19.82 24.04 20.11
C MET A 148 -21.23 23.44 20.24
N GLU A 149 -21.43 22.46 21.12
CA GLU A 149 -22.71 21.79 21.36
C GLU A 149 -23.87 22.78 21.53
N ASP A 150 -23.65 23.82 22.35
CA ASP A 150 -24.66 24.83 22.65
C ASP A 150 -25.00 25.74 21.45
N PHE A 151 -24.04 25.96 20.55
CA PHE A 151 -24.22 26.78 19.36
C PHE A 151 -25.07 26.06 18.31
N TRP A 152 -24.82 24.77 18.12
CA TRP A 152 -25.53 23.94 17.15
C TRP A 152 -26.92 23.51 17.63
N GLN A 153 -27.12 23.32 18.93
CA GLN A 153 -28.46 23.11 19.50
C GLN A 153 -29.39 24.32 19.25
N LYS A 154 -28.84 25.53 19.24
CA LYS A 154 -29.59 26.77 18.98
C LYS A 154 -29.82 27.05 17.49
N ASN A 155 -29.03 26.43 16.60
CA ASN A 155 -29.12 26.61 15.15
C ASN A 155 -29.06 25.26 14.44
N PRO A 156 -30.12 24.44 14.48
CA PRO A 156 -30.12 23.15 13.79
C PRO A 156 -29.99 23.37 12.28
N ILE A 157 -28.88 22.92 11.68
CA ILE A 157 -28.76 22.88 10.22
C ILE A 157 -29.76 21.84 9.72
N THR A 158 -30.77 22.29 9.00
CA THR A 158 -31.59 21.42 8.17
C THR A 158 -30.77 21.01 6.94
N VAL A 159 -30.04 19.90 7.04
CA VAL A 159 -29.41 19.29 5.87
C VAL A 159 -30.53 18.65 5.05
N THR A 160 -31.10 19.40 4.11
CA THR A 160 -31.96 18.80 3.09
C THR A 160 -31.12 17.88 2.21
N VAL A 161 -31.23 16.58 2.46
CA VAL A 161 -30.79 15.55 1.52
C VAL A 161 -31.58 15.77 0.23
N ARG A 162 -30.92 16.30 -0.81
CA ARG A 162 -31.52 16.38 -2.15
C ARG A 162 -31.78 14.96 -2.63
N GLN A 163 -33.03 14.52 -2.60
CA GLN A 163 -33.43 13.41 -3.42
C GLN A 163 -33.32 13.82 -4.90
N PRO A 164 -32.75 12.97 -5.76
CA PRO A 164 -32.61 13.28 -7.17
C PRO A 164 -34.01 13.31 -7.82
N GLY A 165 -34.60 14.50 -7.95
CA GLY A 165 -35.84 14.68 -8.73
C GLY A 165 -36.79 15.80 -8.32
N SER A 166 -36.64 16.45 -7.15
CA SER A 166 -37.60 17.51 -6.75
C SER A 166 -37.21 18.90 -7.26
N LYS A 167 -38.16 19.57 -7.93
CA LYS A 167 -38.05 20.96 -8.39
C LYS A 167 -38.12 21.93 -7.20
N ILE A 168 -37.33 23.00 -7.29
CA ILE A 168 -37.21 24.06 -6.28
C ILE A 168 -38.41 25.00 -6.40
N GLU A 169 -39.25 25.08 -5.37
CA GLU A 169 -40.10 26.26 -5.14
C GLU A 169 -39.39 27.15 -4.10
N ASN A 170 -38.98 28.34 -4.54
CA ASN A 170 -38.38 29.34 -3.67
C ASN A 170 -39.50 30.02 -2.86
N SER A 171 -39.58 29.77 -1.56
CA SER A 171 -40.40 30.58 -0.66
C SER A 171 -39.66 31.85 -0.26
N THR A 172 -40.31 32.97 -0.50
CA THR A 172 -39.86 34.34 -0.27
C THR A 172 -39.74 34.63 1.24
N LEU A 173 -38.60 35.16 1.67
CA LEU A 173 -38.40 35.77 2.99
C LEU A 173 -39.22 37.06 3.09
N THR A 174 -40.30 37.07 3.87
CA THR A 174 -40.89 38.31 4.38
C THR A 174 -40.22 38.66 5.70
N GLY A 175 -39.31 39.63 5.67
CA GLY A 175 -38.79 40.27 6.87
C GLY A 175 -39.84 41.22 7.46
N ASN A 176 -40.08 41.10 8.76
CA ASN A 176 -40.78 42.11 9.53
C ASN A 176 -39.76 42.98 10.25
N ALA A 177 -39.88 44.29 10.00
CA ALA A 177 -39.25 45.37 10.77
C ALA A 177 -39.92 45.51 12.14
#